data_AF-A0A6G8QGC5-F1
#
_entry.id   AF-A0A6G8QGC5-F1
#
_cell.length_a   1.000
_cell.length_b   1.000
_cell.length_c   1.000
_cell.angle_alpha   90.00
_cell.angle_beta   90.00
_cell.angle_gamma   90.00
#
_symmetry.space_group_name_H-M   'P 1'
#
loop_
_entity.id
_entity.type
_entity.pdbx_description
1 polymer ?
#
loop_
_entity_poly.entity_id
_entity_poly.type
_entity_poly.pdbx_seq_one_letter_code
_entity_poly.pdbx_strand_id
1 'polypeptide(L)'
;MIRAHLYYDPGEKDPYDRAFRLARLELAEHLAAEDGVPHRRMQPADEEPGLFLVLEAEGPDGRRLFSGLLLALDAYGASQSFFFEFESPEERRYLESLPLCGVLVGYKGSLVPPLDPT
;
A
#
# COMPACT_ATOMS: atom_id res chain seq x y z
N MET A 1 -6.65 11.34 2.23
CA MET A 1 -6.40 10.02 2.83
C MET A 1 -5.36 9.29 1.99
N ILE A 2 -4.46 8.49 2.58
CA ILE A 2 -3.47 7.69 1.83
C ILE A 2 -3.88 6.22 1.86
N ARG A 3 -3.74 5.51 0.72
CA ARG A 3 -3.86 4.04 0.65
C ARG A 3 -2.62 3.42 0.01
N ALA A 4 -2.13 2.32 0.58
CA ALA A 4 -1.15 1.45 -0.04
C ALA A 4 -1.78 0.10 -0.35
N HIS A 5 -1.62 -0.36 -1.59
CA HIS A 5 -2.12 -1.62 -2.07
C HIS A 5 -0.94 -2.58 -2.21
N LEU A 6 -0.95 -3.67 -1.46
CA LEU A 6 0.00 -4.77 -1.60
C LEU A 6 -0.64 -5.88 -2.41
N TYR A 7 0.01 -6.29 -3.49
CA TYR A 7 -0.55 -7.26 -4.42
C TYR A 7 0.12 -8.64 -4.36
N TYR A 8 -0.70 -9.68 -4.45
CA TYR A 8 -0.34 -11.06 -4.74
C TYR A 8 -1.07 -11.52 -6.01
N ASP A 9 -0.32 -12.11 -6.96
CA ASP A 9 -0.86 -12.73 -8.19
C ASP A 9 -1.11 -14.25 -7.97
N PRO A 10 -2.36 -14.74 -7.96
CA PRO A 10 -2.71 -16.16 -7.93
C PRO A 10 -2.38 -16.90 -9.24
N GLY A 11 -2.18 -16.18 -10.34
CA GLY A 11 -1.68 -16.70 -11.62
C GLY A 11 -0.18 -17.00 -11.63
N GLU A 12 0.55 -16.65 -10.56
CA GLU A 12 1.96 -16.96 -10.36
C GLU A 12 2.20 -18.48 -10.47
N LYS A 13 2.98 -18.86 -11.49
CA LYS A 13 3.18 -20.28 -11.86
C LYS A 13 4.25 -20.95 -11.02
N ASP A 14 5.23 -20.19 -10.52
CA ASP A 14 6.26 -20.72 -9.64
C ASP A 14 5.72 -20.90 -8.21
N PRO A 15 5.69 -22.12 -7.66
CA PRO A 15 5.18 -22.36 -6.31
C PRO A 15 5.94 -21.63 -5.20
N TYR A 16 7.24 -21.39 -5.36
CA TYR A 16 8.06 -20.70 -4.37
C TYR A 16 7.78 -19.20 -4.37
N ASP A 17 7.74 -18.57 -5.54
CA ASP A 17 7.38 -17.14 -5.65
C ASP A 17 5.96 -16.91 -5.15
N ARG A 18 5.04 -17.83 -5.47
CA ARG A 18 3.67 -17.81 -4.99
C ARG A 18 3.60 -17.84 -3.45
N ALA A 19 4.27 -18.81 -2.82
CA ALA A 19 4.28 -18.95 -1.36
C ALA A 19 4.94 -17.74 -0.68
N PHE A 20 6.01 -17.22 -1.28
CA PHE A 20 6.74 -16.08 -0.76
C PHE A 20 5.92 -14.79 -0.78
N ARG A 21 5.20 -14.52 -1.88
CA ARG A 21 4.29 -13.37 -1.98
C ARG A 21 3.12 -13.48 -1.00
N LEU A 22 2.54 -14.67 -0.84
CA LEU A 22 1.48 -14.89 0.13
C LEU A 22 1.97 -14.64 1.56
N ALA A 23 3.14 -15.17 1.93
CA ALA A 23 3.72 -14.97 3.25
C ALA A 23 3.98 -13.48 3.56
N ARG A 24 4.39 -12.69 2.56
CA ARG A 24 4.55 -11.23 2.70
C ARG A 24 3.23 -10.52 2.92
N LEU A 25 2.17 -10.95 2.24
CA LEU A 25 0.84 -10.39 2.42
C LEU A 25 0.30 -10.68 3.83
N GLU A 26 0.48 -11.91 4.31
CA GLU A 26 0.11 -12.32 5.66
C GLU A 26 0.91 -11.57 6.73
N LEU A 27 2.23 -11.42 6.53
CA LEU A 27 3.08 -10.62 7.41
C LEU A 27 2.61 -9.17 7.47
N ALA A 28 2.28 -8.57 6.32
CA ALA A 28 1.82 -7.19 6.28
C ALA A 28 0.48 -6.97 6.99
N GLU A 29 -0.45 -7.91 6.84
CA GLU A 29 -1.73 -7.85 7.55
C GLU A 29 -1.54 -8.01 9.06
N HIS A 30 -0.68 -8.94 9.46
CA HIS A 30 -0.38 -9.15 10.87
C HIS A 30 0.24 -7.90 11.52
N LEU A 31 1.27 -7.33 10.91
CA LEU A 31 1.90 -6.10 11.41
C LEU A 31 0.92 -4.91 11.41
N ALA A 32 0.06 -4.80 10.39
CA ALA A 32 -0.96 -3.76 10.36
C ALA A 32 -1.96 -3.89 11.53
N ALA A 33 -2.35 -5.11 11.88
CA ALA A 33 -3.22 -5.37 13.03
C ALA A 33 -2.51 -5.04 14.36
N GLU A 34 -1.24 -5.40 14.52
CA GLU A 34 -0.45 -5.12 15.72
C GLU A 34 -0.24 -3.63 15.94
N ASP A 35 0.10 -2.88 14.88
CA ASP A 35 0.37 -1.45 14.93
C ASP A 35 -0.91 -0.59 14.90
N GLY A 36 -2.09 -1.23 14.76
CA GLY A 36 -3.37 -0.53 14.68
C GLY A 36 -3.55 0.27 13.39
N VAL A 37 -2.88 -0.11 12.31
CA VAL A 37 -3.05 0.48 10.99
C VAL A 37 -4.33 -0.07 10.35
N PRO A 38 -5.30 0.78 9.97
CA PRO A 38 -6.50 0.33 9.28
C PRO A 38 -6.15 -0.42 7.99
N HIS A 39 -6.73 -1.61 7.83
CA HIS A 39 -6.46 -2.46 6.67
C HIS A 39 -7.66 -3.33 6.28
N ARG A 40 -7.67 -3.80 5.03
CA ARG A 40 -8.64 -4.79 4.54
C ARG A 40 -8.06 -5.65 3.42
N ARG A 41 -8.43 -6.93 3.39
CA ARG A 41 -8.22 -7.80 2.23
C ARG A 41 -9.26 -7.52 1.16
N MET A 42 -8.82 -7.47 -0.10
CA MET A 42 -9.68 -7.30 -1.25
C MET A 42 -9.30 -8.29 -2.35
N GLN A 43 -10.31 -8.89 -2.99
CA GLN A 43 -10.15 -9.54 -4.28
C GLN A 43 -10.67 -8.54 -5.34
N PRO A 44 -9.96 -8.32 -6.45
CA PRO A 44 -10.41 -7.43 -7.50
C PRO A 44 -11.74 -7.95 -8.09
N ALA A 45 -12.63 -7.01 -8.46
CA ALA A 45 -13.97 -7.32 -8.93
C ALA A 45 -14.00 -7.83 -10.38
N ASP A 46 -13.00 -7.46 -11.18
CA ASP A 46 -12.91 -7.76 -12.62
C ASP A 46 -11.62 -8.54 -12.90
N GLU A 47 -11.76 -9.76 -13.44
CA GLU A 47 -10.85 -10.67 -14.20
C GLU A 47 -9.31 -10.67 -14.01
N GLU A 48 -8.71 -9.81 -13.20
CA GLU A 48 -7.31 -9.93 -12.80
C GLU A 48 -7.23 -10.92 -11.63
N PRO A 49 -6.61 -12.09 -11.79
CA PRO A 49 -6.41 -12.98 -10.66
C PRO A 49 -5.53 -12.22 -9.65
N GLY A 50 -6.01 -12.00 -8.42
CA GLY A 50 -5.33 -11.12 -7.47
C GLY A 50 -5.81 -11.27 -6.03
N LEU A 51 -4.92 -11.19 -5.04
CA LEU A 51 -5.29 -10.80 -3.67
C LEU A 51 -4.55 -9.52 -3.30
N PHE A 52 -5.29 -8.55 -2.76
CA PHE A 52 -4.75 -7.30 -2.30
C PHE A 52 -4.92 -7.17 -0.78
N LEU A 53 -3.93 -6.57 -0.15
CA LEU A 53 -4.07 -5.97 1.16
C LEU A 53 -4.02 -4.45 0.97
N VAL A 54 -5.09 -3.77 1.38
CA VAL A 54 -5.15 -2.32 1.38
C VAL A 54 -4.85 -1.84 2.78
N LEU A 55 -3.80 -1.03 2.93
CA LEU A 55 -3.43 -0.31 4.14
C LEU A 55 -3.87 1.14 4.00
N GLU A 56 -4.49 1.71 5.02
CA GLU A 56 -5.04 3.06 4.97
C GLU A 56 -4.46 3.97 6.06
N ALA A 57 -4.29 5.24 5.74
CA ALA A 57 -3.86 6.26 6.68
C ALA A 57 -4.69 7.53 6.56
N GLU A 58 -5.20 7.97 7.70
CA GLU A 58 -5.97 9.19 7.85
C GLU A 58 -5.41 10.04 9.00
N GLY A 59 -5.33 11.35 8.79
CA GLY A 59 -4.79 12.29 9.77
C GLY A 59 -3.29 12.11 10.09
N PRO A 60 -2.74 12.94 10.99
CA PRO A 60 -1.32 12.90 11.35
C PRO A 60 -0.89 11.60 12.06
N ASP A 61 -1.68 11.13 13.01
CA ASP A 61 -1.35 9.93 13.80
C ASP A 61 -1.41 8.66 12.94
N GLY A 62 -2.45 8.52 12.11
CA GLY A 62 -2.58 7.41 11.18
C GLY A 62 -1.42 7.38 10.17
N ARG A 63 -0.99 8.54 9.68
CA ARG A 63 0.18 8.64 8.79
C ARG A 63 1.47 8.17 9.46
N ARG A 64 1.66 8.46 10.75
CA ARG A 64 2.84 8.04 11.51
C ARG A 64 2.90 6.51 11.68
N LEU A 65 1.80 5.88 12.07
CA LEU A 65 1.72 4.42 12.20
C LEU A 65 1.94 3.75 10.84
N PHE A 66 1.27 4.28 9.82
CA PHE A 66 1.38 3.82 8.45
C PHE A 66 2.81 3.90 7.89
N SER A 67 3.53 5.00 8.10
CA SER A 67 4.93 5.10 7.62
C SER A 67 5.87 4.16 8.37
N GLY A 68 5.66 3.95 9.68
CA GLY A 68 6.37 2.93 10.44
C GLY A 68 6.21 1.55 9.81
N LEU A 69 4.97 1.16 9.52
CA LEU A 69 4.65 -0.10 8.86
C LEU A 69 5.28 -0.22 7.46
N LEU A 70 5.17 0.81 6.62
CA LEU A 70 5.75 0.78 5.28
C LEU A 70 7.28 0.58 5.32
N LEU A 71 7.97 1.25 6.25
CA LEU A 71 9.41 1.11 6.43
C LEU A 71 9.79 -0.28 6.95
N ALA A 72 9.00 -0.85 7.86
CA ALA A 72 9.20 -2.22 8.31
C ALA A 72 9.05 -3.21 7.14
N LEU A 73 7.99 -3.05 6.34
CA LEU A 73 7.75 -3.90 5.17
C LEU A 73 8.82 -3.76 4.07
N ASP A 74 9.36 -2.56 3.89
CA ASP A 74 10.51 -2.31 3.00
C ASP A 74 11.75 -3.06 3.49
N ALA A 75 12.03 -3.05 4.80
CA ALA A 75 13.13 -3.81 5.38
C ALA A 75 12.98 -5.34 5.20
N TYR A 76 11.74 -5.84 5.13
CA TYR A 76 11.43 -7.24 4.77
C TYR A 76 11.37 -7.51 3.25
N GLY A 77 11.62 -6.48 2.43
CA GLY A 77 11.60 -6.55 0.97
C GLY A 77 10.20 -6.72 0.37
N ALA A 78 9.13 -6.48 1.14
CA ALA A 78 7.74 -6.59 0.68
C ALA A 78 7.26 -5.37 -0.13
N SER A 79 8.06 -4.32 -0.16
CA SER A 79 7.72 -3.02 -0.74
C SER A 79 7.64 -2.98 -2.26
N GLN A 80 8.27 -3.90 -2.97
CA GLN A 80 8.29 -3.96 -4.45
C GLN A 80 6.90 -4.19 -5.10
N SER A 81 5.85 -4.40 -4.28
CA SER A 81 4.48 -4.63 -4.73
C SER A 81 3.50 -3.57 -4.22
N PHE A 82 4.00 -2.41 -3.76
CA PHE A 82 3.13 -1.30 -3.36
C PHE A 82 2.66 -0.49 -4.56
N PHE A 83 1.36 -0.22 -4.56
CA PHE A 83 0.75 0.85 -5.35
C PHE A 83 0.08 1.85 -4.40
N PHE A 84 0.29 3.15 -4.63
CA PHE A 84 -0.19 4.19 -3.71
C PHE A 84 -1.30 5.04 -4.33
N GLU A 85 -2.34 5.29 -3.53
CA GLU A 85 -3.39 6.27 -3.78
C GLU A 85 -3.34 7.37 -2.72
N PHE A 86 -3.62 8.60 -3.14
CA PHE A 86 -3.68 9.77 -2.27
C PHE A 86 -4.68 10.79 -2.84
N GLU A 87 -5.15 11.69 -1.99
CA GLU A 87 -6.21 12.66 -2.34
C GLU A 87 -5.67 14.09 -2.45
N SER A 88 -4.48 14.39 -1.91
CA SER A 88 -3.90 15.73 -1.97
C SER A 88 -2.42 15.77 -2.38
N PRO A 89 -1.93 16.92 -2.90
CA PRO A 89 -0.50 17.11 -3.18
C PRO A 89 0.39 16.99 -1.94
N GLU A 90 -0.12 17.33 -0.75
CA GLU A 90 0.62 17.22 0.51
C GLU A 90 0.86 15.75 0.90
N GLU A 91 -0.14 14.90 0.66
CA GLU A 91 -0.04 13.46 0.89
C GLU A 91 0.95 12.80 -0.06
N ARG A 92 0.97 13.25 -1.32
CA ARG A 92 2.00 12.85 -2.27
C ARG A 92 3.41 13.24 -1.80
N ARG A 93 3.61 14.51 -1.42
CA ARG A 93 4.92 14.98 -0.90
C ARG A 93 5.34 14.23 0.35
N TYR A 94 4.40 13.89 1.21
CA TYR A 94 4.65 13.06 2.39
C TYR A 94 5.17 11.68 1.99
N LEU A 95 4.51 10.98 1.06
CA LEU A 95 4.98 9.68 0.55
C LEU A 95 6.36 9.78 -0.10
N GLU A 96 6.60 10.82 -0.90
CA GLU A 96 7.91 11.09 -1.54
C GLU A 96 9.02 11.41 -0.53
N SER A 97 8.67 11.84 0.69
CA SER A 97 9.63 12.10 1.77
C SER A 97 10.04 10.83 2.55
N LEU A 98 9.29 9.74 2.41
CA LEU A 98 9.60 8.50 3.10
C LEU A 98 10.83 7.84 2.45
N PRO A 99 11.80 7.34 3.25
CA PRO A 99 13.01 6.71 2.74
C PRO A 99 12.75 5.26 2.31
N LEU A 100 11.77 5.03 1.43
CA LEU A 100 11.46 3.70 0.87
C LEU A 100 12.45 3.38 -0.26
N CYS A 101 13.02 2.17 -0.25
CA CYS A 101 14.01 1.75 -1.25
C CYS A 101 13.38 1.52 -2.65
N GLY A 102 13.20 2.58 -3.44
CA GLY A 102 12.96 2.50 -4.89
C GLY A 102 11.52 2.14 -5.32
N VAL A 103 10.54 2.36 -4.46
CA VAL A 103 9.21 1.69 -4.49
C VAL A 103 8.06 2.54 -5.05
N LEU A 104 8.32 3.75 -5.53
CA LEU A 104 7.25 4.61 -6.01
C LEU A 104 6.95 4.33 -7.50
N VAL A 105 6.66 3.06 -7.82
CA VAL A 105 6.25 2.62 -9.17
C VAL A 105 4.73 2.66 -9.24
N GLY A 106 4.19 3.84 -9.58
CA GLY A 106 2.79 4.02 -9.91
C GLY A 106 2.03 4.83 -8.86
N TYR A 107 1.76 6.09 -9.21
CA TYR A 107 0.81 6.93 -8.50
C TYR A 107 -0.46 7.02 -9.33
N LYS A 108 -1.61 6.70 -8.74
CA LYS A 108 -2.91 7.10 -9.29
C LYS A 108 -3.57 8.03 -8.30
N GLY A 109 -3.13 9.29 -8.33
CA GLY A 109 -3.86 10.37 -7.68
C GLY A 109 -5.10 10.67 -8.52
N SER A 110 -6.29 10.57 -7.94
CA SER A 110 -7.42 11.33 -8.45
C SER A 110 -7.22 12.76 -7.97
N LEU A 111 -6.41 13.52 -8.71
CA LEU A 111 -6.44 14.97 -8.61
C LEU A 111 -7.79 15.39 -9.19
N VAL A 112 -8.85 15.31 -8.38
CA VAL A 112 -10.03 16.13 -8.63
C VAL A 112 -9.48 17.56 -8.69
N PRO A 113 -9.54 18.24 -9.85
CA PRO A 113 -9.05 19.61 -9.92
C PRO A 113 -9.81 20.42 -8.86
N PRO A 114 -9.13 21.31 -8.11
CA PRO A 114 -9.82 22.17 -7.16
C PRO A 114 -10.97 22.84 -7.90
N LEU A 115 -12.19 22.69 -7.37
CA LEU A 115 -13.32 23.47 -7.87
C LEU A 115 -12.91 24.94 -7.71
N ASP A 116 -12.85 25.65 -8.84
CA ASP A 116 -12.55 27.08 -8.90
C ASP A 116 -13.37 27.80 -7.81
N PRO A 117 -12.75 28.61 -6.94
CA PRO A 117 -13.50 29.42 -6.01
C PRO A 117 -14.16 30.52 -6.84
N THR A 118 -15.47 30.37 -7.07
CA THR A 118 -16.32 31.49 -7.49
C THR A 118 -16.47 32.49 -6.35
#